data_AF-A0AAN0NEB4-F1
#
_entry.id   AF-A0AAN0NEB4-F1
#
_cell.length_a   1.000
_cell.length_b   1.000
_cell.length_c   1.000
_cell.angle_alpha   90.00
_cell.angle_beta   90.00
_cell.angle_gamma   90.00
#
_symmetry.space_group_name_H-M   'P 1'
#
loop_
_entity.id
_entity.type
_entity.pdbx_description
1 polymer ?
#
loop_
_entity_poly.entity_id
_entity_poly.type
_entity_poly.pdbx_seq_one_letter_code
_entity_poly.pdbx_strand_id
1 'polypeptide(L)'
;MTTPSLQVYDSFENYASTLIHELAHATGHPKRLDRVLDGNMRSLEYATEELVAEFTDTYISAYLGIKKNLPNTKIIKRIVKAGIKELKIIRNYCVKHYRHPLVLRNICSSKQVFN
;
A
#
# COMPACT_ATOMS: atom_id res chain seq x y z
N MET A 1 4.58 4.73 18.34
CA MET A 1 3.30 4.51 17.63
C MET A 1 2.20 4.47 18.65
N THR A 2 1.22 5.36 18.52
CA THR A 2 0.08 5.49 19.44
C THR A 2 -1.16 5.77 18.62
N THR A 3 -2.17 4.92 18.74
CA THR A 3 -3.49 5.18 18.17
C THR A 3 -4.34 5.92 19.20
N PRO A 4 -4.98 7.05 18.85
CA PRO A 4 -5.97 7.71 19.70
C PRO A 4 -7.10 6.76 20.15
N SER A 5 -7.81 7.11 21.23
CA SER A 5 -8.94 6.29 21.70
C SER A 5 -10.06 6.21 20.67
N LEU A 6 -10.78 5.09 20.60
CA LEU A 6 -11.88 4.87 19.65
C LEU A 6 -12.92 6.02 19.65
N GLN A 7 -13.09 6.70 20.78
CA GLN A 7 -14.05 7.79 20.96
C GLN A 7 -13.78 9.02 20.08
N VAL A 8 -12.55 9.20 19.57
CA VAL A 8 -12.23 10.34 18.68
C VAL A 8 -12.51 10.05 17.20
N TYR A 9 -12.96 8.84 16.87
CA TYR A 9 -13.23 8.42 15.50
C TYR A 9 -14.73 8.39 15.21
N ASP A 10 -15.10 8.88 14.03
CA ASP A 10 -16.48 8.87 13.55
C ASP A 10 -17.00 7.46 13.20
N SER A 11 -16.10 6.47 13.07
CA SER A 11 -16.45 5.08 12.81
C SER A 11 -15.40 4.10 13.30
N PHE A 12 -15.84 2.86 13.56
CA PHE A 12 -14.94 1.76 13.94
C PHE A 12 -13.95 1.42 12.83
N GLU A 13 -14.36 1.51 11.57
CA GLU A 13 -13.50 1.24 10.41
C GLU A 13 -12.33 2.23 10.32
N ASN A 14 -12.57 3.51 10.61
CA ASN A 14 -11.52 4.52 10.63
C ASN A 14 -10.52 4.29 11.76
N TYR A 15 -11.03 3.91 12.94
CA TYR A 15 -10.19 3.50 14.06
C TYR A 15 -9.36 2.25 13.71
N ALA A 16 -10.00 1.21 13.18
CA ALA A 16 -9.34 -0.04 12.82
C ALA A 16 -8.27 0.16 11.74
N SER A 17 -8.55 0.96 10.72
CA SER A 17 -7.57 1.32 9.69
C SER A 17 -6.34 2.05 10.30
N THR A 18 -6.57 3.03 11.18
CA THR A 18 -5.45 3.72 11.86
C THR A 18 -4.65 2.75 12.74
N LEU A 19 -5.34 1.86 13.46
CA LEU A 19 -4.69 0.86 14.29
C LEU A 19 -3.83 -0.09 13.46
N ILE A 20 -4.33 -0.57 12.32
CA ILE A 20 -3.56 -1.45 11.43
C ILE A 20 -2.34 -0.74 10.86
N HIS A 21 -2.46 0.52 10.46
CA HIS A 21 -1.34 1.34 9.99
C HIS A 21 -0.23 1.46 11.06
N GLU A 22 -0.60 1.81 12.30
CA GLU A 22 0.35 1.89 13.42
C GLU A 22 0.97 0.52 13.77
N LEU A 23 0.19 -0.57 13.67
CA LEU A 23 0.70 -1.92 13.84
C LEU A 23 1.70 -2.30 12.74
N ALA A 24 1.44 -1.89 11.49
CA ALA A 24 2.35 -2.11 10.38
C ALA A 24 3.70 -1.43 10.61
N HIS A 25 3.68 -0.20 11.11
CA HIS A 25 4.90 0.47 11.55
C HIS A 25 5.58 -0.26 12.70
N ALA A 26 4.81 -0.73 13.69
CA ALA A 26 5.38 -1.49 14.79
C ALA A 26 6.16 -2.70 14.26
N THR A 27 5.68 -3.42 13.25
CA THR A 27 6.43 -4.57 12.68
C THR A 27 7.85 -4.23 12.20
N GLY A 28 8.15 -2.96 11.87
CA GLY A 28 9.47 -2.53 11.41
C GLY A 28 10.54 -2.45 12.49
N HIS A 29 10.20 -2.57 13.78
CA HIS A 29 11.16 -2.49 14.89
C HIS A 29 12.36 -3.45 14.74
N PRO A 30 13.56 -3.11 15.24
CA PRO A 30 14.78 -3.92 15.05
C PRO A 30 14.68 -5.39 15.48
N LYS A 31 13.94 -5.68 16.55
CA LYS A 31 13.65 -7.05 17.01
C LYS A 31 12.66 -7.85 16.14
N ARG A 32 12.18 -7.28 15.03
CA ARG A 32 11.17 -7.87 14.14
C ARG A 32 11.68 -7.86 12.70
N LEU A 33 11.20 -6.95 11.86
CA LEU A 33 11.57 -6.87 10.44
C LEU A 33 12.77 -5.95 10.18
N ASP A 34 13.26 -5.25 11.20
CA ASP A 34 14.47 -4.42 11.14
C ASP A 34 14.47 -3.45 9.95
N ARG A 35 13.35 -2.75 9.76
CA ARG A 35 13.23 -1.69 8.75
C ARG A 35 13.74 -0.38 9.32
N VAL A 36 14.20 0.50 8.44
CA VAL A 36 14.60 1.85 8.82
C VAL A 36 13.34 2.66 9.18
N LEU A 37 13.12 2.84 10.48
CA LEU A 37 12.02 3.64 11.03
C LEU A 37 12.44 5.09 11.35
N ASP A 38 13.74 5.38 11.26
CA ASP A 38 14.32 6.69 11.55
C ASP A 38 14.43 7.51 10.27
N GLY A 39 13.94 8.75 10.33
CA GLY A 39 14.00 9.67 9.21
C GLY A 39 13.16 10.91 9.47
N ASN A 40 13.57 12.05 8.91
CA ASN A 40 12.71 13.23 8.92
C ASN A 40 11.54 13.03 7.93
N MET A 41 10.44 13.77 8.09
CA MET A 41 9.25 13.64 7.23
C MET A 41 9.50 13.91 5.73
N ARG A 42 10.69 14.39 5.35
CA ARG A 42 11.09 14.67 3.97
C ARG A 42 12.12 13.66 3.43
N SER A 43 12.50 12.68 4.23
CA SER A 43 13.47 11.66 3.88
C SER A 43 12.83 10.56 3.04
N LEU A 44 13.65 9.87 2.24
CA LEU A 44 13.20 8.76 1.42
C LEU A 44 12.82 7.57 2.29
N GLU A 45 13.54 7.39 3.39
CA GLU A 45 13.35 6.36 4.41
C GLU A 45 11.96 6.51 5.03
N TYR A 46 11.61 7.72 5.49
CA TYR A 46 10.27 8.02 6.00
C TYR A 46 9.18 7.74 4.95
N ALA A 47 9.37 8.23 3.72
CA ALA A 47 8.39 8.01 2.65
C ALA A 47 8.21 6.52 2.29
N THR A 48 9.29 5.73 2.42
CA THR A 48 9.27 4.28 2.18
C THR A 48 8.52 3.55 3.29
N GLU A 49 8.75 3.94 4.55
CA GLU A 49 8.09 3.31 5.69
C GLU A 49 6.59 3.63 5.74
N GLU A 50 6.21 4.87 5.48
CA GLU A 50 4.80 5.28 5.33
C GLU A 50 4.10 4.53 4.19
N LEU A 51 4.81 4.27 3.09
CA LEU A 51 4.29 3.45 2.00
C LEU A 51 4.06 2.00 2.45
N VAL A 52 5.00 1.40 3.19
CA VAL A 52 4.83 0.04 3.72
C VAL A 52 3.64 -0.02 4.67
N ALA A 53 3.50 0.95 5.57
CA ALA A 53 2.39 1.00 6.52
C ALA A 53 1.02 1.17 5.84
N GLU A 54 0.90 2.12 4.91
CA GLU A 54 -0.36 2.35 4.18
C GLU A 54 -0.74 1.20 3.24
N PHE A 55 0.24 0.54 2.62
CA PHE A 55 0.00 -0.63 1.79
C PHE A 55 -0.47 -1.81 2.65
N THR A 56 0.17 -2.03 3.81
CA THR A 56 -0.21 -3.08 4.75
C THR A 56 -1.62 -2.86 5.27
N ASP A 57 -1.96 -1.64 5.70
CA ASP A 57 -3.31 -1.31 6.14
C ASP A 57 -4.33 -1.54 5.02
N THR A 58 -4.05 -1.07 3.80
CA THR A 58 -4.95 -1.29 2.67
C THR A 58 -5.20 -2.77 2.40
N TYR A 59 -4.14 -3.59 2.39
CA TYR A 59 -4.22 -5.02 2.15
C TYR A 59 -5.02 -5.74 3.26
N ILE A 60 -4.70 -5.47 4.53
CA ILE A 60 -5.36 -6.11 5.67
C ILE A 60 -6.80 -5.63 5.81
N SER A 61 -7.07 -4.34 5.64
CA SER A 61 -8.43 -3.80 5.64
C SER A 61 -9.29 -4.46 4.55
N ALA A 62 -8.76 -4.64 3.34
CA ALA A 62 -9.45 -5.36 2.28
C ALA A 62 -9.69 -6.84 2.63
N TYR A 63 -8.69 -7.51 3.22
CA TYR A 63 -8.78 -8.90 3.65
C TYR A 63 -9.86 -9.10 4.74
N LEU A 64 -9.96 -8.15 5.68
CA LEU A 64 -10.92 -8.19 6.79
C LEU A 64 -12.30 -7.61 6.44
N GLY A 65 -12.49 -7.10 5.23
CA GLY A 65 -13.75 -6.46 4.81
C GLY A 65 -14.01 -5.09 5.47
N ILE A 66 -12.97 -4.46 6.01
CA ILE A 66 -13.05 -3.13 6.63
C ILE A 66 -13.14 -2.08 5.52
N LYS A 67 -14.25 -1.34 5.46
CA LYS A 67 -14.44 -0.26 4.48
C LYS A 67 -13.61 0.96 4.88
N LYS A 68 -12.48 1.16 4.22
CA LYS A 68 -11.62 2.33 4.46
C LYS A 68 -12.24 3.58 3.82
N ASN A 69 -12.70 4.52 4.64
CA ASN A 69 -12.98 5.89 4.20
C ASN A 69 -11.66 6.62 4.10
N LEU A 70 -10.93 6.39 3.00
CA LEU A 70 -9.62 6.95 2.70
C LEU A 70 -9.59 8.49 2.84
N PRO A 71 -9.18 9.07 4.00
CA PRO A 71 -9.20 10.50 4.19
C PRO A 71 -7.90 11.03 3.57
N ASN A 72 -8.01 11.83 2.52
CA ASN A 72 -6.92 12.65 2.00
C ASN A 72 -5.70 11.90 1.42
N THR A 73 -5.96 11.00 0.49
CA THR A 73 -5.00 10.19 -0.27
C THR A 73 -4.18 10.98 -1.29
N LYS A 74 -3.48 12.07 -0.95
CA LYS A 74 -2.54 12.66 -1.93
C LYS A 74 -1.33 11.75 -2.13
N ILE A 75 -0.79 11.20 -1.04
CA ILE A 75 0.39 10.33 -1.08
C ILE A 75 0.02 8.97 -1.67
N ILE A 76 -1.00 8.29 -1.14
CA ILE A 76 -1.44 6.98 -1.66
C ILE A 76 -1.90 7.06 -3.12
N LYS A 77 -2.72 8.05 -3.52
CA LYS A 77 -3.09 8.20 -4.94
C LYS A 77 -1.87 8.45 -5.81
N ARG A 78 -0.88 9.22 -5.35
CA ARG A 78 0.35 9.47 -6.11
C ARG A 78 1.17 8.19 -6.26
N ILE A 79 1.33 7.41 -5.19
CA ILE A 79 2.14 6.20 -5.21
C ILE A 79 1.45 5.08 -5.99
N VAL A 80 0.16 4.84 -5.78
CA VAL A 80 -0.61 3.88 -6.60
C VAL A 80 -0.58 4.28 -8.07
N LYS A 81 -0.75 5.57 -8.38
CA LYS A 81 -0.65 6.07 -9.76
C LYS A 81 0.75 5.89 -10.35
N ALA A 82 1.80 6.08 -9.55
CA ALA A 82 3.18 5.85 -9.95
C ALA A 82 3.45 4.35 -10.20
N GLY A 83 3.04 3.47 -9.28
CA GLY A 83 3.16 2.02 -9.44
C GLY A 83 2.42 1.50 -10.68
N ILE A 84 1.20 1.97 -10.93
CA ILE A 84 0.45 1.63 -12.17
C ILE A 84 1.20 2.10 -13.42
N LYS A 85 1.87 3.26 -13.37
CA LYS A 85 2.66 3.77 -14.50
C LYS A 85 3.86 2.87 -14.78
N GLU A 86 4.61 2.48 -13.76
CA GLU A 86 5.76 1.56 -13.88
C GLU A 86 5.33 0.19 -14.41
N LEU A 87 4.26 -0.38 -13.87
CA LEU A 87 3.71 -1.65 -14.35
C LEU A 87 3.31 -1.59 -15.83
N LYS A 88 2.77 -0.46 -16.30
CA LYS A 88 2.46 -0.26 -17.73
C LYS A 88 3.72 -0.22 -18.59
N ILE A 89 4.80 0.40 -18.11
CA ILE A 89 6.09 0.45 -18.81
C ILE A 89 6.68 -0.95 -18.91
N ILE A 90 6.77 -1.68 -17.79
CA ILE A 90 7.27 -3.06 -17.73
C ILE A 90 6.45 -3.95 -18.67
N ARG A 91 5.12 -3.87 -18.59
CA ARG A 91 4.22 -4.61 -19.48
C ARG A 91 4.51 -4.32 -20.95
N ASN A 92 4.65 -3.06 -21.34
CA ASN A 92 4.91 -2.68 -22.74
C ASN A 92 6.28 -3.18 -23.21
N TYR A 93 7.31 -3.13 -22.36
CA TYR A 93 8.63 -3.69 -22.64
C TYR A 93 8.54 -5.21 -22.85
N CYS A 94 7.88 -5.93 -21.92
CA CYS A 94 7.69 -7.37 -22.04
C CYS A 94 6.92 -7.75 -23.31
N VAL A 95 5.85 -7.03 -23.66
CA VAL A 95 5.07 -7.29 -24.90
C VAL A 95 5.92 -7.04 -26.15
N LYS A 96 6.79 -6.03 -26.15
CA LYS A 96 7.64 -5.69 -27.31
C LYS A 96 8.77 -6.68 -27.52
N HIS A 97 9.41 -7.14 -26.44
CA HIS A 97 10.65 -7.93 -26.50
C HIS A 97 10.44 -9.42 -26.24
N TYR A 98 9.38 -9.79 -25.53
CA TYR A 98 9.06 -11.18 -25.18
C TYR A 98 7.64 -11.52 -25.67
N ARG A 99 7.48 -11.68 -26.98
CA ARG A 99 6.24 -12.17 -27.62
C ARG A 99 6.06 -13.68 -27.44
N HIS A 100 6.20 -14.18 -26.22
CA HIS A 100 5.92 -15.59 -25.95
C HIS A 100 4.42 -15.79 -25.66
N PRO A 101 3.71 -16.68 -26.37
CA PRO A 101 2.24 -16.84 -26.28
C PRO A 101 1.71 -17.08 -24.86
N LEU A 102 2.50 -17.73 -23.99
CA LEU A 102 2.12 -18.04 -22.62
C LEU A 102 2.13 -16.83 -21.67
N VAL A 103 3.00 -15.84 -21.92
CA VAL A 103 3.09 -14.61 -21.09
C VAL A 103 1.91 -13.68 -21.39
N LEU A 104 1.48 -13.62 -22.66
CA LEU A 104 0.35 -12.80 -23.11
C LEU A 104 -1.00 -13.28 -22.54
N ARG A 105 -1.18 -14.59 -22.33
CA ARG A 105 -2.41 -15.15 -21.75
C ARG A 105 -2.64 -14.67 -20.31
N ASN A 106 -1.60 -14.64 -19.48
CA ASN A 106 -1.74 -14.25 -18.07
C ASN A 106 -1.90 -12.73 -17.89
N ILE A 107 -1.29 -11.93 -18.77
CA ILE A 107 -1.41 -10.46 -18.75
C ILE A 107 -2.77 -9.99 -19.30
N CYS A 108 -3.34 -10.67 -20.31
CA CYS A 108 -4.66 -10.30 -20.86
C CYS A 108 -5.84 -10.78 -19.99
N SER A 109 -5.66 -11.81 -19.16
CA SER A 109 -6.74 -12.39 -18.34
C SER A 109 -7.00 -11.60 -17.05
N SER A 110 -6.11 -10.68 -16.64
CA SER A 110 -6.22 -9.93 -15.38
C SER A 110 -7.22 -8.75 -15.42
N LYS A 111 -8.20 -8.77 -16.33
CA LYS A 111 -9.27 -7.75 -16.41
C LYS A 111 -10.13 -7.65 -15.13
N GLN A 112 -9.97 -8.58 -14.18
CA GLN A 112 -10.73 -8.61 -12.93
C GLN A 112 -10.12 -7.87 -11.73
N VAL A 113 -8.87 -7.37 -11.81
CA VAL A 113 -8.20 -6.79 -10.62
C VAL A 113 -8.38 -5.25 -10.51
N PHE A 114 -8.94 -4.59 -11.53
CA PHE A 114 -8.93 -3.11 -11.61
C PHE A 114 -10.27 -2.47 -12.03
N ASN A 115 -11.40 -3.15 -11.81
CA ASN A 115 -12.72 -2.51 -11.89
C ASN A 115 -13.20 -2.07 -10.50
#